data_AF-A0A7J8TXR1-F1
#
_entry.id   AF-A0A7J8TXR1-F1
#
_cell.length_a   1.000
_cell.length_b   1.000
_cell.length_c   1.000
_cell.angle_alpha   90.00
_cell.angle_beta   90.00
_cell.angle_gamma   90.00
#
_symmetry.space_group_name_H-M   'P 1'
#
loop_
_entity.id
_entity.type
_entity.pdbx_description
1 polymer ?
#
loop_
_entity_poly.entity_id
_entity_poly.type
_entity_poly.pdbx_seq_one_letter_code
_entity_poly.pdbx_strand_id
1 'polypeptide(L)' 'VWWSDDADGDWSCVQTLGESSNGHSSTVWSLAFNAKGDKLVTCSDDLTMKIWEADIIRMQSGDGYAPW' A
#
# COMPACT_ATOMS: atom_id res chain seq x y z
N VAL A 1 19.27 2.38 19.99
CA VAL A 1 18.55 3.59 20.40
C VAL A 1 17.69 3.96 19.21
N TRP A 2 16.37 3.83 19.31
CA TRP A 2 15.43 4.09 18.22
C TRP A 2 14.55 5.24 18.68
N TRP A 3 14.70 6.41 18.06
CA TRP A 3 13.69 7.45 18.09
C TRP A 3 12.92 7.35 16.78
N SER A 4 11.59 7.41 16.86
CA SER A 4 10.70 7.58 15.72
C SER A 4 10.36 9.06 15.69
N ASP A 5 10.65 9.74 14.58
CA ASP A 5 10.36 11.18 14.38
C ASP A 5 8.91 11.45 13.96
N ASP A 6 8.03 10.46 14.10
CA ASP A 6 6.59 10.63 13.87
C ASP A 6 5.89 10.71 15.24
N ALA A 7 5.19 11.82 15.48
CA ALA A 7 4.75 12.33 16.79
C ALA A 7 3.76 11.44 17.61
N ASP A 8 3.40 10.26 17.13
CA ASP A 8 2.63 9.26 17.87
C ASP A 8 2.96 7.80 17.46
N GLY A 9 3.84 7.60 16.47
CA GLY A 9 4.17 6.28 15.94
C GLY A 9 2.96 5.50 15.39
N ASP A 10 1.90 6.20 14.99
CA ASP A 10 0.65 5.57 14.58
C ASP A 10 0.68 5.16 13.10
N TRP A 11 -0.01 4.07 12.79
CA TRP A 11 -0.09 3.54 11.42
C TRP A 11 -1.25 4.19 10.69
N SER A 12 -0.97 4.86 9.58
CA SER A 12 -2.00 5.43 8.70
C SER A 12 -2.23 4.56 7.45
N CYS A 13 -3.48 4.46 7.02
CA CYS A 13 -3.83 3.84 5.75
C CYS A 13 -3.35 4.75 4.61
N VAL A 14 -2.50 4.23 3.73
CA VAL A 14 -1.97 4.97 2.57
C VAL A 14 -2.99 5.02 1.44
N GLN A 15 -3.77 3.94 1.26
CA GLN A 15 -4.73 3.84 0.18
C GLN A 15 -5.81 2.79 0.47
N THR A 16 -7.06 3.16 0.23
CA THR A 16 -8.20 2.24 0.24
C THR A 16 -8.59 1.92 -1.20
N LEU A 17 -8.57 0.65 -1.58
CA LEU A 17 -8.92 0.18 -2.94
C LEU A 17 -10.44 0.05 -3.16
N GLY A 18 -11.21 1.03 -2.68
CA GLY A 18 -12.68 1.03 -2.66
C GLY A 18 -13.34 2.13 -3.50
N GLU A 19 -14.54 1.84 -4.01
CA GLU A 19 -15.45 2.66 -4.84
C GLU A 19 -14.94 3.17 -6.20
N SER A 20 -13.71 3.66 -6.33
CA SER A 20 -13.19 4.14 -7.62
C SER A 20 -12.90 3.03 -8.63
N SER A 21 -12.72 1.80 -8.14
CA SER A 21 -12.14 0.67 -8.88
C SER A 21 -12.92 -0.65 -8.72
N ASN A 22 -14.15 -0.57 -8.20
CA ASN A 22 -15.07 -1.70 -8.04
C ASN A 22 -14.41 -2.85 -7.26
N GLY A 23 -14.29 -2.67 -5.94
CA GLY A 23 -13.69 -3.60 -4.99
C GLY A 23 -14.17 -5.05 -5.09
N HIS A 24 -13.50 -5.95 -4.38
CA HIS A 24 -13.99 -7.31 -4.21
C HIS A 24 -15.31 -7.32 -3.41
N SER A 25 -16.26 -8.15 -3.82
CA SER A 25 -17.58 -8.26 -3.17
C SER A 25 -17.64 -9.36 -2.10
N SER A 26 -16.55 -10.12 -1.95
CA SER A 26 -16.38 -11.15 -0.93
C SER A 26 -14.95 -11.13 -0.37
N THR A 27 -14.65 -12.08 0.52
CA THR A 27 -13.35 -12.20 1.20
C THR A 27 -12.21 -12.39 0.20
N VAL A 28 -11.19 -11.54 0.32
CA VAL A 28 -9.90 -11.72 -0.35
C VAL A 28 -9.08 -12.75 0.43
N TRP A 29 -8.64 -13.81 -0.25
CA TRP A 29 -7.89 -14.90 0.36
C TRP A 29 -6.39 -14.79 0.15
N SER A 30 -5.96 -14.14 -0.92
CA SER A 30 -4.53 -13.96 -1.21
C SER A 30 -4.27 -12.70 -2.02
N LEU A 31 -3.04 -12.21 -1.90
CA LEU A 31 -2.51 -11.07 -2.61
C LEU A 31 -1.04 -11.28 -2.97
N ALA A 32 -0.59 -10.67 -4.07
CA ALA A 32 0.82 -10.70 -4.48
C ALA A 32 1.19 -9.43 -5.25
N PHE A 33 2.34 -8.86 -4.92
CA PHE A 33 2.96 -7.80 -5.73
C PHE A 33 3.78 -8.41 -6.86
N ASN A 34 3.87 -7.69 -7.98
CA ASN A 34 4.86 -8.01 -9.00
C ASN A 34 6.27 -7.63 -8.53
N ALA A 35 7.30 -8.13 -9.21
CA ALA A 35 8.70 -7.89 -8.82
C ALA A 35 9.11 -6.41 -8.79
N LYS A 36 8.42 -5.56 -9.55
CA LYS A 36 8.66 -4.12 -9.61
C LYS A 36 7.93 -3.34 -8.49
N GLY A 37 6.92 -3.94 -7.86
CA GLY A 37 6.10 -3.32 -6.83
C GLY A 37 5.06 -2.31 -7.34
N ASP A 38 4.92 -2.15 -8.66
CA ASP A 38 3.96 -1.22 -9.27
C ASP A 38 2.60 -1.86 -9.58
N LYS A 39 2.46 -3.18 -9.40
CA LYS A 39 1.18 -3.88 -9.53
C LYS A 39 0.93 -4.81 -8.36
N LEU A 40 -0.32 -4.82 -7.90
CA LEU A 40 -0.85 -5.76 -6.92
C LEU A 40 -1.91 -6.64 -7.58
N VAL A 41 -1.85 -7.94 -7.34
CA VAL A 41 -2.91 -8.88 -7.70
C VAL A 41 -3.59 -9.36 -6.44
N THR A 42 -4.92 -9.37 -6.43
CA THR A 42 -5.73 -9.94 -5.34
C THR A 42 -6.66 -11.03 -5.89
N CYS A 43 -6.92 -12.07 -5.10
CA CYS A 43 -7.92 -13.10 -5.41
C CYS A 43 -8.95 -13.22 -4.29
N SER A 44 -10.21 -13.38 -4.67
CA SER A 44 -11.36 -13.32 -3.77
C SER A 44 -12.31 -14.48 -4.02
N ASP A 45 -13.12 -14.77 -3.00
CA ASP A 45 -14.25 -15.71 -3.09
C ASP A 45 -15.38 -15.21 -4.01
N ASP A 46 -15.32 -13.95 -4.45
CA ASP A 46 -16.24 -13.41 -5.46
C ASP A 46 -15.99 -13.93 -6.90
N LEU A 47 -15.15 -14.95 -7.03
CA LEU A 47 -14.76 -15.58 -8.29
C LEU A 47 -13.99 -14.64 -9.24
N THR A 48 -13.42 -13.56 -8.72
CA THR A 48 -12.59 -12.63 -9.50
C THR A 48 -11.17 -12.53 -8.96
N MET A 49 -10.26 -12.27 -9.90
CA MET A 49 -8.94 -11.74 -9.61
C MET A 49 -8.88 -10.31 -10.12
N LYS A 50 -8.35 -9.39 -9.31
CA LYS A 50 -8.21 -7.97 -9.67
C LYS A 50 -6.74 -7.57 -9.67
N ILE A 51 -6.38 -6.74 -10.64
CA ILE A 51 -5.04 -6.16 -10.77
C ILE A 51 -5.18 -4.66 -10.47
N TRP A 52 -4.40 -4.19 -9.53
CA TRP A 52 -4.36 -2.81 -9.09
C TRP A 52 -3.02 -2.22 -9.50
N GLU A 53 -3.07 -1.05 -10.14
CA GLU A 53 -1.88 -0.23 -10.32
C GLU A 53 -1.57 0.44 -8.97
N ALA A 54 -0.35 0.24 -8.49
CA ALA A 54 0.12 0.91 -7.29
C ALA A 54 0.84 2.18 -7.74
N ASP A 55 0.10 3.30 -7.78
CA ASP A 55 0.69 4.63 -7.87
C ASP A 55 1.34 4.97 -6.53
N ILE A 56 2.46 4.32 -6.24
CA ILE A 56 3.32 4.67 -5.12
C ILE A 56 3.97 5.99 -5.52
N ILE A 57 3.26 7.10 -5.32
CA ILE A 57 3.89 8.42 -5.23
C ILE A 57 4.96 8.22 -4.19
N ARG A 58 6.22 8.31 -4.63
CA ARG A 58 7.41 8.08 -3.81
C ARG A 58 7.17 8.71 -2.46
N MET A 59 7.01 7.87 -1.42
CA MET A 59 7.34 8.28 -0.08
C MET A 59 8.84 8.58 -0.15
N GLN A 60 9.19 9.81 -0.52
CA GLN A 60 10.54 10.30 -0.42
C GLN A 60 10.87 10.20 1.06
N SER A 61 11.75 9.26 1.40
CA SER A 61 12.50 9.31 2.65
C SER A 61 13.05 10.72 2.75
N GLY A 62 12.59 11.49 3.74
CA GLY A 62 12.97 12.88 3.93
C GLY A 62 14.47 13.03 3.75
N ASP A 63 14.84 13.86 2.78
CA ASP A 63 16.21 14.10 2.41
C ASP A 63 16.99 14.59 3.64
N GLY A 64 18.02 13.83 4.02
CA GLY A 64 18.82 14.10 5.20
C GLY A 64 19.53 15.45 5.12
N TYR A 65 19.50 16.21 6.21
CA TYR A 65 20.53 17.19 6.51
C TYR A 65 20.59 17.54 8.00
N ALA A 66 21.71 17.21 8.66
CA ALA A 66 22.17 17.92 9.85
C ALA A 66 23.70 17.86 9.95
N PRO A 67 24.42 18.94 9.62
CA PRO A 67 25.82 19.10 9.95
C PRO A 67 25.95 19.94 11.22
N TRP A 68 25.58 19.36 12.36
CA TRP A 68 26.05 19.70 13.71
C TRP A 68 25.49 18.68 14.70
#